data_AF-A0A942KRW6-F1
#
_entry.id   AF-A0A942KRW6-F1
#
_cell.length_a   1.000
_cell.length_b   1.000
_cell.length_c   1.000
_cell.angle_alpha   90.00
_cell.angle_beta   90.00
_cell.angle_gamma   90.00
#
_symmetry.space_group_name_H-M   'P 1'
#
loop_
_entity.id
_entity.type
_entity.pdbx_description
1 polymer ?
#
loop_
_entity_poly.entity_id
_entity_poly.type
_entity_poly.pdbx_seq_one_letter_code
_entity_poly.pdbx_strand_id
1 'polypeptide(L)'
;MTEDQIVNKVELKHKVHAILNSTLKEKIYISPVELLMKIGVLSAKDYEDWRFGRVPYLERVCKTNLSKLSFIMKELRAYARENHLKSSWTAYNRWGVKGKKIPLRFSKSGDAVIEEAYATHYVVNIKRDIEVDCSKQESEDKGSGQNCAKR
;
A
#
# COMPACT_ATOMS: atom_id res chain seq x y z
N MET A 1 -14.76 25.07 7.84
CA MET A 1 -15.35 24.47 6.63
C MET A 1 -14.22 23.81 5.88
N THR A 2 -14.06 22.49 6.05
CA THR A 2 -12.94 21.75 5.45
C THR A 2 -13.07 21.80 3.94
N GLU A 3 -12.04 22.35 3.30
CA GLU A 3 -11.80 22.24 1.87
C GLU A 3 -11.96 20.78 1.47
N ASP A 4 -13.08 20.47 0.82
CA ASP A 4 -13.16 19.32 -0.04
C ASP A 4 -12.17 19.57 -1.17
N GLN A 5 -10.89 19.29 -0.88
CA GLN A 5 -9.83 19.19 -1.86
C GLN A 5 -10.33 18.16 -2.86
N ILE A 6 -10.82 18.64 -3.99
CA ILE A 6 -11.01 17.87 -5.21
C ILE A 6 -9.59 17.55 -5.68
N VAL A 7 -8.89 16.69 -4.93
CA VAL A 7 -7.67 16.07 -5.40
C VAL A 7 -8.10 15.35 -6.66
N ASN A 8 -7.57 15.80 -7.79
CA ASN A 8 -7.86 15.18 -9.07
C ASN A 8 -7.47 13.69 -8.96
N LYS A 9 -8.25 12.78 -9.54
CA LYS A 9 -7.93 11.33 -9.55
C LYS A 9 -6.50 11.08 -10.04
N VAL A 10 -6.01 11.89 -10.98
CA VAL A 10 -4.64 11.82 -11.50
C VAL A 10 -3.62 12.15 -10.41
N GLU A 11 -3.80 13.25 -9.68
CA GLU A 11 -2.91 13.65 -8.58
C GLU A 11 -2.94 12.63 -7.44
N LEU A 12 -4.12 12.13 -7.09
CA LEU A 12 -4.28 11.10 -6.07
C LEU A 12 -3.56 9.82 -6.48
N LYS A 13 -3.66 9.42 -7.75
CA LYS A 13 -2.92 8.27 -8.29
C LYS A 13 -1.41 8.48 -8.16
N HIS A 14 -0.88 9.62 -8.60
CA HIS A 14 0.55 9.92 -8.48
C HIS A 14 1.00 9.90 -7.01
N LYS A 15 0.21 10.47 -6.10
CA LYS A 15 0.49 10.45 -4.66
C LYS A 15 0.51 9.03 -4.10
N VAL A 16 -0.46 8.19 -4.47
CA VAL A 16 -0.52 6.77 -4.07
C VAL A 16 0.75 6.04 -4.54
N HIS A 17 1.11 6.18 -5.82
CA HIS A 17 2.28 5.51 -6.40
C HIS A 17 3.59 6.01 -5.78
N ALA A 18 3.72 7.31 -5.53
CA ALA A 18 4.90 7.88 -4.86
C ALA A 18 5.08 7.30 -3.45
N ILE A 19 3.99 7.20 -2.67
CA ILE A 19 4.00 6.59 -1.33
C ILE A 19 4.35 5.10 -1.39
N LEU A 20 3.82 4.37 -2.37
CA LEU A 20 4.11 2.95 -2.55
C LEU A 20 5.59 2.73 -2.86
N ASN A 21 6.13 3.49 -3.82
CA ASN A 21 7.54 3.47 -4.18
C ASN A 21 8.46 3.76 -2.99
N SER A 22 8.19 4.82 -2.21
CA SER A 22 9.04 5.15 -1.06
C SER A 22 8.92 4.12 0.06
N THR A 23 7.70 3.65 0.36
CA THR A 23 7.47 2.65 1.41
C THR A 23 8.15 1.33 1.08
N LEU A 24 8.10 0.89 -0.19
CA LEU A 24 8.71 -0.38 -0.60
C LEU A 24 10.24 -0.34 -0.72
N LYS A 25 10.83 0.86 -0.81
CA LYS A 25 12.29 1.03 -0.67
C LYS A 25 12.76 0.89 0.78
N GLU A 26 11.93 1.30 1.74
CA GLU A 26 12.25 1.25 3.17
C GLU A 26 11.82 -0.06 3.84
N LYS A 27 10.74 -0.67 3.34
CA LYS A 27 10.10 -1.87 3.91
C LYS A 27 9.74 -2.85 2.81
N ILE A 28 9.83 -4.14 3.11
CA ILE A 28 9.49 -5.19 2.14
C ILE A 28 7.98 -5.41 1.94
N TYR A 29 7.11 -4.60 2.56
CA TYR A 29 5.67 -4.73 2.44
C TYR A 29 4.94 -3.42 2.65
N ILE A 30 3.68 -3.37 2.21
CA ILE A 30 2.74 -2.30 2.54
C ILE A 30 1.35 -2.86 2.82
N SER A 31 0.69 -2.29 3.83
CA SER A 31 -0.72 -2.57 4.14
C SER A 31 -1.64 -1.47 3.62
N PRO A 32 -2.90 -1.78 3.29
CA PRO A 32 -3.91 -0.78 2.98
C PRO A 32 -4.03 0.30 4.05
N VAL A 33 -4.03 -0.09 5.32
CA VAL A 33 -4.14 0.84 6.46
C VAL A 33 -2.95 1.80 6.53
N GLU A 34 -1.72 1.31 6.32
CA GLU A 34 -0.53 2.15 6.28
C GLU A 34 -0.58 3.16 5.13
N LEU A 35 -1.04 2.73 3.95
CA LEU A 35 -1.25 3.62 2.81
C LEU A 35 -2.27 4.72 3.15
N LEU A 36 -3.40 4.36 3.77
CA LEU A 36 -4.40 5.35 4.21
C LEU A 36 -3.83 6.36 5.20
N MET A 37 -2.98 5.92 6.13
CA MET A 37 -2.30 6.81 7.08
C MET A 37 -1.30 7.74 6.37
N LYS A 38 -0.45 7.21 5.48
CA LYS A 38 0.54 8.00 4.73
C LYS A 38 -0.11 9.02 3.78
N ILE A 39 -1.28 8.71 3.21
CA ILE A 39 -2.04 9.67 2.38
C ILE A 39 -2.63 10.80 3.25
N GLY A 40 -2.94 10.51 4.52
CA GLY A 40 -3.58 11.42 5.47
C GLY A 40 -5.09 11.26 5.60
N VAL A 41 -5.67 10.22 4.99
CA VAL A 41 -7.12 9.95 5.10
C VAL A 41 -7.50 9.24 6.39
N LEU A 42 -6.53 8.63 7.07
CA LEU A 42 -6.68 7.99 8.37
C LEU A 42 -5.63 8.56 9.33
N SER A 43 -6.03 9.09 10.48
CA SER A 43 -5.06 9.54 11.48
C SER A 43 -4.58 8.38 12.36
N ALA A 44 -3.40 8.52 12.99
CA ALA A 44 -2.90 7.52 13.93
C ALA A 44 -3.87 7.30 15.10
N LYS A 45 -4.46 8.38 15.62
CA LYS A 45 -5.47 8.32 16.68
C LYS A 45 -6.72 7.55 16.24
N ASP A 46 -7.24 7.84 15.04
CA ASP A 46 -8.42 7.17 14.50
C ASP A 46 -8.15 5.67 14.25
N TYR A 47 -6.94 5.36 13.78
CA TYR A 47 -6.47 3.98 13.66
C TYR A 47 -6.45 3.27 15.01
N GLU A 48 -5.87 3.88 16.05
CA GLU A 48 -5.85 3.32 17.40
C GLU A 48 -7.26 3.12 17.96
N ASP A 49 -8.13 4.11 17.83
CA ASP A 49 -9.53 4.03 18.27
C ASP A 49 -10.25 2.84 17.61
N TRP A 50 -10.00 2.61 16.32
CA TRP A 50 -10.47 1.41 15.62
C TRP A 50 -9.80 0.13 16.12
N ARG A 51 -8.48 0.12 16.34
CA ARG A 51 -7.74 -1.06 16.85
C ARG A 51 -8.21 -1.50 18.24
N PHE A 52 -8.57 -0.55 19.10
CA PHE A 52 -9.18 -0.84 20.41
C PHE A 52 -10.69 -1.13 20.34
N GLY A 53 -11.31 -1.05 19.16
CA GLY A 53 -12.73 -1.31 18.95
C GLY A 53 -13.66 -0.23 19.51
N ARG A 54 -13.16 0.99 19.73
CA ARG A 54 -13.98 2.18 20.07
C ARG A 54 -14.81 2.64 18.88
N VAL A 55 -14.35 2.30 17.67
CA VAL A 55 -15.05 2.53 16.40
C VAL A 55 -15.48 1.17 15.82
N PRO A 56 -16.72 1.03 15.32
CA PRO A 56 -17.23 -0.26 14.85
C PRO A 56 -16.60 -0.74 13.53
N TYR A 57 -16.13 0.17 12.67
CA TYR A 57 -15.47 -0.17 11.41
C TYR A 57 -14.55 0.97 10.93
N LEU A 58 -13.47 0.64 10.22
CA LEU A 58 -12.39 1.58 9.86
C LEU A 58 -12.87 2.73 8.98
N GLU A 59 -13.65 2.45 7.93
CA GLU A 59 -14.14 3.47 6.98
C GLU A 59 -14.91 4.61 7.67
N ARG A 60 -15.47 4.37 8.87
CA ARG A 60 -16.21 5.38 9.64
C ARG A 60 -15.34 6.58 10.04
N VAL A 61 -14.06 6.34 10.28
CA VAL A 61 -13.11 7.36 10.75
C VAL A 61 -12.15 7.82 9.65
N CYS A 62 -12.32 7.34 8.42
CA CYS A 62 -11.62 7.88 7.28
C CYS A 62 -12.18 9.27 6.92
N LYS A 63 -11.30 10.26 6.77
CA LYS A 63 -11.65 11.66 6.48
C LYS A 63 -11.90 11.90 4.99
N THR A 64 -12.61 10.99 4.34
CA THR A 64 -12.87 11.03 2.89
C THR A 64 -14.09 10.16 2.55
N ASN A 65 -14.62 10.31 1.33
CA ASN A 65 -15.76 9.52 0.89
C ASN A 65 -15.35 8.11 0.40
N LEU A 66 -16.33 7.19 0.36
CA LEU A 66 -16.13 5.80 -0.05
C LEU A 66 -15.60 5.67 -1.50
N SER A 67 -15.96 6.60 -2.39
CA SER A 67 -15.48 6.61 -3.77
C SER A 67 -13.96 6.86 -3.83
N LYS A 68 -13.44 7.79 -3.03
CA LYS A 68 -12.01 8.07 -2.90
C LYS A 68 -11.27 6.89 -2.24
N LEU A 69 -11.84 6.26 -1.20
CA LEU A 69 -11.27 5.05 -0.60
C LEU A 69 -11.18 3.91 -1.61
N SER A 70 -12.27 3.64 -2.33
CA SER A 70 -12.32 2.61 -3.38
C SER A 70 -11.28 2.87 -4.46
N PHE A 71 -11.06 4.13 -4.83
CA PHE A 71 -10.03 4.51 -5.78
C PHE A 71 -8.62 4.23 -5.25
N ILE A 72 -8.29 4.62 -4.01
CA ILE A 72 -7.00 4.32 -3.39
C ILE A 72 -6.75 2.81 -3.37
N MET A 73 -7.74 2.02 -2.96
CA MET A 73 -7.65 0.56 -2.91
C MET A 73 -7.50 -0.07 -4.30
N LYS A 74 -8.11 0.52 -5.32
CA LYS A 74 -7.94 0.11 -6.72
C LYS A 74 -6.52 0.39 -7.21
N GLU A 75 -5.98 1.58 -6.95
CA GLU A 75 -4.62 1.95 -7.38
C GLU A 75 -3.57 1.11 -6.65
N LEU A 76 -3.75 0.80 -5.36
CA LEU A 76 -2.88 -0.13 -4.63
C LEU A 76 -2.83 -1.51 -5.30
N ARG A 77 -4.01 -2.06 -5.66
CA ARG A 77 -4.11 -3.35 -6.35
C ARG A 77 -3.51 -3.32 -7.76
N ALA A 78 -3.69 -2.22 -8.50
CA ALA A 78 -3.10 -2.06 -9.81
C ALA A 78 -1.57 -2.04 -9.72
N TYR A 79 -1.04 -1.20 -8.84
CA TYR A 79 0.39 -1.11 -8.57
C TYR A 79 0.98 -2.47 -8.17
N ALA A 80 0.31 -3.20 -7.26
CA ALA A 80 0.78 -4.50 -6.83
C ALA A 80 0.85 -5.53 -7.96
N ARG A 81 -0.11 -5.52 -8.89
CA ARG A 81 -0.09 -6.39 -10.07
C ARG A 81 1.02 -6.00 -11.04
N GLU A 82 1.17 -4.70 -11.30
CA GLU A 82 2.21 -4.14 -12.19
C GLU A 82 3.63 -4.44 -11.67
N ASN A 83 3.82 -4.41 -10.35
CA ASN A 83 5.11 -4.70 -9.70
C ASN A 83 5.22 -6.15 -9.21
N HIS A 84 4.28 -7.02 -9.61
CA HIS A 84 4.27 -8.43 -9.28
C HIS A 84 4.46 -8.75 -7.78
N LEU A 85 3.89 -7.92 -6.90
CA LEU A 85 3.92 -8.09 -5.45
C LEU A 85 3.07 -9.28 -5.04
N LYS A 86 3.49 -9.96 -3.97
CA LYS A 86 2.74 -11.07 -3.41
C LYS A 86 1.66 -10.55 -2.47
N SER A 87 0.40 -10.96 -2.69
CA SER A 87 -0.68 -10.76 -1.74
C SER A 87 -0.51 -11.66 -0.51
N SER A 88 -0.62 -11.07 0.67
CA SER A 88 -0.56 -11.77 1.95
C SER A 88 -1.72 -11.31 2.83
N TRP A 89 -2.64 -12.21 3.14
CA TRP A 89 -3.76 -11.89 4.01
C TRP A 89 -3.31 -11.74 5.48
N THR A 90 -3.83 -10.73 6.17
CA THR A 90 -3.51 -10.44 7.57
C THR A 90 -4.77 -10.29 8.42
N ALA A 91 -4.86 -11.05 9.50
CA ALA A 91 -5.97 -10.94 10.46
C ALA A 91 -5.86 -9.67 11.34
N TYR A 92 -6.89 -8.84 11.34
CA TYR A 92 -6.99 -7.69 12.25
C TYR A 92 -7.93 -8.02 13.42
N ASN A 93 -7.36 -8.23 14.61
CA ASN A 93 -8.11 -8.46 15.85
C ASN A 93 -7.96 -7.29 16.82
N ARG A 94 -8.96 -7.00 17.63
CA ARG A 94 -8.92 -5.92 18.63
C ARG A 94 -7.71 -6.01 19.54
N TRP A 95 -7.12 -4.87 19.86
CA TRP A 95 -6.10 -4.72 20.89
C TRP A 95 -6.72 -4.67 22.28
N GLY A 96 -5.91 -5.01 23.30
CA GLY A 96 -6.28 -4.88 24.71
C GLY A 96 -7.26 -5.95 25.25
N VAL A 97 -7.66 -6.93 24.43
CA VAL A 97 -8.56 -8.01 24.84
C VAL A 97 -7.75 -9.25 25.23
N LYS A 98 -7.93 -9.75 26.45
CA LYS A 98 -7.31 -11.00 26.92
C LYS A 98 -8.16 -12.20 26.50
N GLY A 99 -7.52 -13.28 26.06
CA GLY A 99 -8.14 -14.59 25.81
C GLY A 99 -8.96 -14.73 24.53
N LYS A 100 -9.70 -13.70 24.09
CA LYS A 100 -10.57 -13.78 22.90
C LYS A 100 -10.01 -12.98 21.73
N LYS A 101 -9.85 -13.64 20.57
CA LYS A 101 -9.60 -12.95 19.29
C LYS A 101 -10.91 -12.39 18.76
N ILE A 102 -11.10 -11.08 18.91
CA ILE A 102 -12.28 -10.39 18.39
C ILE A 102 -11.89 -9.72 17.07
N PRO A 103 -12.40 -10.19 15.90
CA PRO A 103 -12.07 -9.59 14.62
C PRO A 103 -12.59 -8.16 14.54
N LEU A 104 -11.82 -7.31 13.84
CA LEU A 104 -12.24 -5.99 13.44
C LEU A 104 -12.91 -6.03 12.07
N ARG A 105 -13.72 -5.01 11.81
CA ARG A 105 -14.37 -4.79 10.52
C ARG A 105 -13.79 -3.54 9.88
N PHE A 106 -13.61 -3.55 8.57
CA PHE A 106 -13.12 -2.40 7.82
C PHE A 106 -14.26 -1.54 7.30
N SER A 107 -15.30 -2.16 6.75
CA SER A 107 -16.36 -1.47 6.04
C SER A 107 -17.69 -1.45 6.78
N LYS A 108 -18.59 -0.53 6.39
CA LYS A 108 -19.97 -0.53 6.92
C LYS A 108 -20.77 -1.74 6.45
N SER A 109 -20.54 -2.21 5.22
CA SER A 109 -21.25 -3.34 4.60
C SER A 109 -20.78 -4.68 5.14
N GLY A 110 -19.51 -4.80 5.54
CA GLY A 110 -18.92 -6.08 5.96
C GLY A 110 -18.88 -7.10 4.82
N ASP A 111 -18.90 -6.61 3.59
CA ASP A 111 -18.79 -7.44 2.41
C ASP A 111 -17.43 -8.15 2.39
N ALA A 112 -17.45 -9.47 2.25
CA ALA A 112 -16.24 -10.29 2.39
C ALA A 112 -15.11 -9.86 1.46
N VAL A 113 -15.43 -9.42 0.24
CA VAL A 113 -14.43 -8.98 -0.74
C VAL A 113 -13.81 -7.65 -0.31
N ILE A 114 -14.60 -6.72 0.24
CA ILE A 114 -14.09 -5.46 0.78
C ILE A 114 -13.22 -5.73 2.01
N GLU A 115 -13.67 -6.57 2.94
CA GLU A 115 -12.92 -6.92 4.15
C GLU A 115 -11.59 -7.59 3.80
N GLU A 116 -11.59 -8.53 2.85
CA GLU A 116 -10.37 -9.19 2.37
C GLU A 116 -9.42 -8.21 1.67
N ALA A 117 -9.94 -7.29 0.86
CA ALA A 117 -9.12 -6.29 0.18
C ALA A 117 -8.38 -5.38 1.17
N TYR A 118 -9.02 -4.97 2.26
CA TYR A 118 -8.38 -4.20 3.34
C TYR A 118 -7.41 -5.04 4.19
N ALA A 119 -7.70 -6.33 4.37
CA ALA A 119 -6.85 -7.26 5.12
C ALA A 119 -5.62 -7.74 4.31
N THR A 120 -5.59 -7.52 3.00
CA THR A 120 -4.52 -7.99 2.11
C THR A 120 -3.34 -7.02 2.09
N HIS A 121 -2.20 -7.47 2.59
CA HIS A 121 -0.91 -6.77 2.49
C HIS A 121 -0.22 -7.17 1.19
N TYR A 122 0.61 -6.29 0.66
CA TYR A 122 1.43 -6.57 -0.52
C TYR A 122 2.89 -6.60 -0.13
N VAL A 123 3.55 -7.71 -0.42
CA VAL A 123 4.92 -8.01 -0.01
C VAL A 123 5.80 -8.14 -1.26
N VAL A 124 6.99 -7.55 -1.18
CA VAL A 124 8.05 -7.66 -2.17
C VAL A 124 8.48 -9.11 -2.31
N ASN A 125 8.59 -9.60 -3.54
CA ASN A 125 9.02 -10.97 -3.78
C ASN A 125 10.54 -11.04 -3.89
N ILE A 126 11.21 -11.12 -2.74
CA ILE A 126 12.69 -11.11 -2.63
C ILE A 126 13.36 -12.16 -3.54
N LYS A 127 12.70 -13.30 -3.81
CA LYS A 127 13.24 -14.32 -4.73
C LYS A 127 13.38 -13.83 -6.17
N ARG A 128 12.57 -12.87 -6.62
CA ARG A 128 12.63 -12.28 -7.96
C ARG A 128 13.52 -11.05 -8.03
N ASP A 129 13.66 -10.28 -6.95
CA ASP A 129 14.46 -9.05 -6.99
C ASP A 129 15.98 -9.33 -7.11
N ILE A 130 16.44 -10.49 -6.62
CA ILE A 130 17.81 -10.96 -6.82
C ILE A 130 18.11 -11.21 -8.32
N GLU A 131 17.12 -11.68 -9.10
CA GLU A 131 17.28 -11.90 -10.55
C GLU A 131 17.23 -10.58 -11.36
N VAL A 132 16.46 -9.60 -10.89
CA VAL A 132 16.34 -8.27 -11.53
C VAL A 132 17.56 -7.39 -11.25
N ASP A 133 18.22 -7.56 -10.11
CA ASP A 133 19.46 -6.85 -9.79
C ASP A 133 20.65 -7.40 -10.60
N CYS A 134 20.74 -8.72 -10.79
CA CYS A 134 21.81 -9.36 -11.56
C CYS A 134 21.74 -9.04 -13.06
N SER A 135 20.52 -8.87 -13.61
CA SER A 135 20.31 -8.56 -15.04
C SER A 135 20.48 -7.07 -15.41
N LYS A 136 20.61 -6.17 -14.42
CA LYS A 136 20.94 -4.74 -14.67
C LYS A 136 22.44 -4.46 -14.70
N GLN A 137 23.27 -5.39 -14.22
CA GLN A 137 24.73 -5.25 -14.21
C GLN A 137 25.39 -5.59 -15.57
N GLU A 138 24.66 -6.17 -16.53
CA GLU A 138 25.23 -6.56 -17.83
C GLU A 138 25.07 -5.51 -18.96
N SER A 139 24.38 -4.38 -18.73
CA SER A 139 24.11 -3.37 -19.77
C SER A 139 24.88 -2.05 -19.67
N GLU A 140 25.79 -1.87 -18.70
CA GLU A 140 26.58 -0.63 -18.53
C GLU A 140 28.09 -0.76 -18.83
N ASP A 141 28.58 -1.90 -19.33
CA ASP A 141 29.99 -2.03 -19.71
C ASP A 141 30.19 -2.49 -21.17
N LYS A 142 29.83 -1.63 -22.14
CA LYS A 142 30.40 -1.66 -23.51
C LYS A 142 30.48 -0.25 -24.08
N GLY A 143 31.60 0.43 -23.83
CA GLY A 143 31.83 1.76 -24.39
C GLY A 143 33.20 2.38 -24.14
N SER A 144 34.29 1.63 -24.18
CA SER A 144 35.64 2.21 -24.29
C SER A 144 36.43 1.46 -25.36
N GLY A 145 36.85 2.16 -26.42
CA GLY A 145 37.85 1.66 -27.37
C GLY A 145 37.53 1.83 -28.86
N GLN A 146 37.36 3.06 -29.34
CA GLN A 146 37.98 3.46 -30.61
C GLN A 146 39.38 3.97 -30.24
N ASN A 147 40.51 3.62 -30.86
CA ASN A 147 40.71 3.19 -32.23
C ASN A 147 42.10 2.51 -32.35
N CYS A 148 42.18 1.48 -33.20
CA CYS A 148 43.37 1.03 -33.96
C CYS A 148 44.06 2.23 -34.64
N ALA A 149 45.31 2.24 -35.10
CA ALA A 149 46.46 1.34 -35.11
C ALA A 149 47.55 2.07 -35.95
N LYS A 150 48.83 1.75 -35.73
CA LYS A 150 49.97 1.88 -36.68
C LYS A 150 50.36 3.34 -37.02
N ARG A 151 51.63 3.75 -37.02
CA ARG A 151 52.86 3.09 -37.46
C ARG A 151 54.05 3.90 -36.94
#